data_AF-A0A0Q5Z652-F1
#
_entry.id   AF-A0A0Q5Z652-F1
#
_cell.length_a   1.000
_cell.length_b   1.000
_cell.length_c   1.000
_cell.angle_alpha   90.00
_cell.angle_beta   90.00
_cell.angle_gamma   90.00
#
_symmetry.space_group_name_H-M   'P 1'
#
loop_
_entity.id
_entity.type
_entity.pdbx_description
1 polymer ?
#
loop_
_entity_poly.entity_id
_entity_poly.type
_entity_poly.pdbx_seq_one_letter_code
_entity_poly.pdbx_strand_id
1 'polypeptide(L)'
;MVGVCSVNNPVSVFRALSPSFIDALEALAERAGWWQDVLAHPDLILAVRREAVNVYHRGASIFRVTFPNGTVTAETHAKYLLRQRQTTVRLDPAGGFGIDPASAVWTDYAGPATLAEMLRAASALAGLEKTGLHRLLRNATNVIDVEIALTGSTPGNTTTGNDEHNNEGVEADAALLDGTAVASPTQRQDRLDVASLEERGNPDEAWLVFHEAKIAANPELRAAPDNVPAIVEQVARYTETLTREADRLVAGYQALCQDLTRLDALRQRVQGTTGVSEADLWRRDPLAAEVAKGKRCLRVDPRPRLVVFGFDANQRNGILGGHLNRLQAEPFSLAVRAIGNPGAGTSNAFRRP
;
A
#
# COMPACT_ATOMS: atom_id res chain seq x y z
N MET A 1 50.33 10.17 12.85
CA MET A 1 49.01 10.84 12.88
C MET A 1 48.41 10.64 11.49
N VAL A 2 47.66 9.55 11.29
CA VAL A 2 47.05 9.21 10.00
C VAL A 2 45.55 9.39 10.20
N GLY A 3 45.00 10.46 9.63
CA GLY A 3 43.59 10.76 9.67
C GLY A 3 42.83 9.75 8.84
N VAL A 4 41.99 8.96 9.50
CA VAL A 4 41.04 8.06 8.86
C VAL A 4 39.94 8.94 8.27
N CYS A 5 39.87 8.99 6.94
CA CYS A 5 38.72 9.54 6.22
C CYS A 5 37.48 8.76 6.63
N SER A 6 36.62 9.40 7.41
CA SER A 6 35.30 8.88 7.77
C SER A 6 34.52 8.66 6.48
N VAL A 7 34.18 7.41 6.20
CA VAL A 7 33.31 7.04 5.09
C VAL A 7 31.94 7.61 5.39
N ASN A 8 31.52 8.60 4.59
CA ASN A 8 30.19 9.17 4.66
C ASN A 8 29.17 8.02 4.47
N ASN A 9 28.41 7.75 5.52
CA ASN A 9 27.26 6.85 5.47
C ASN A 9 26.25 7.46 4.49
N PRO A 10 25.82 6.76 3.42
CA PRO A 10 24.83 7.32 2.52
C PRO A 10 23.56 7.60 3.31
N VAL A 11 23.04 8.82 3.16
CA VAL A 11 21.77 9.25 3.74
C VAL A 11 20.72 8.17 3.44
N SER A 12 20.20 7.53 4.48
CA SER A 12 19.16 6.50 4.36
C SER A 12 17.99 7.08 3.58
N VAL A 13 17.82 6.63 2.34
CA VAL A 13 16.76 7.10 1.46
C VAL A 13 15.44 6.54 1.99
N PHE A 14 14.45 7.43 2.08
CA PHE A 14 13.14 7.16 2.71
C PHE A 14 12.39 5.94 2.13
N ARG A 15 12.65 5.58 0.86
CA ARG A 15 11.98 4.49 0.13
C ARG A 15 12.97 3.76 -0.77
N ALA A 16 13.93 3.07 -0.16
CA ALA A 16 14.90 2.27 -0.89
C ALA A 16 15.27 1.01 -0.12
N LEU A 17 15.70 0.00 -0.87
CA LEU A 17 16.35 -1.21 -0.37
C LEU A 17 17.86 -1.09 -0.56
N SER A 18 18.62 -1.62 0.39
CA SER A 18 20.05 -1.79 0.24
C SER A 18 20.37 -2.76 -0.91
N PRO A 19 21.48 -2.55 -1.65
CA PRO A 19 21.89 -3.46 -2.72
C PRO A 19 21.93 -4.94 -2.28
N SER A 20 22.46 -5.20 -1.08
CA SER A 20 22.51 -6.56 -0.52
C SER A 20 21.14 -7.18 -0.30
N PHE A 21 20.13 -6.38 0.07
CA PHE A 21 18.79 -6.90 0.30
C PHE A 21 18.13 -7.28 -1.02
N ILE A 22 18.16 -6.40 -2.02
CA ILE A 22 17.56 -6.72 -3.33
C ILE A 22 18.30 -7.88 -4.03
N ASP A 23 19.62 -7.98 -3.91
CA ASP A 23 20.39 -9.12 -4.43
C ASP A 23 19.98 -10.43 -3.72
N ALA A 24 19.71 -10.38 -2.42
CA ALA A 24 19.22 -11.54 -1.67
C ALA A 24 17.79 -11.94 -2.05
N LEU A 25 16.91 -10.96 -2.35
CA LEU A 25 15.57 -11.23 -2.89
C LEU A 25 15.62 -11.86 -4.29
N GLU A 26 16.55 -11.42 -5.14
CA GLU A 26 16.79 -12.02 -6.45
C GLU A 26 17.28 -13.47 -6.32
N ALA A 27 18.26 -13.73 -5.44
CA ALA A 27 18.73 -15.08 -5.18
C ALA A 27 17.65 -15.99 -4.57
N LEU A 28 16.78 -15.45 -3.72
CA LEU A 28 15.67 -16.20 -3.12
C LEU A 28 14.63 -16.63 -4.16
N ALA A 29 14.41 -15.83 -5.21
CA ALA A 29 13.43 -16.12 -6.26
C ALA A 29 13.85 -17.27 -7.19
N GLU A 30 15.14 -17.61 -7.23
CA GLU A 30 15.67 -18.76 -7.97
C GLU A 30 15.39 -20.10 -7.27
N ARG A 31 14.85 -20.06 -6.04
CA ARG A 31 14.51 -21.24 -5.24
C ARG A 31 12.99 -21.33 -5.10
N ALA A 32 12.45 -22.54 -5.25
CA ALA A 32 11.05 -22.79 -4.94
C ALA A 32 10.76 -22.45 -3.47
N GLY A 33 9.70 -21.69 -3.23
CA GLY A 33 9.32 -21.24 -1.89
C GLY A 33 8.36 -20.06 -1.91
N TRP A 34 8.08 -19.53 -0.71
CA TRP A 34 7.08 -18.48 -0.51
C TRP A 34 7.30 -17.23 -1.37
N TRP A 35 8.56 -16.85 -1.60
CA TRP A 35 8.86 -15.65 -2.38
C TRP A 35 8.56 -15.83 -3.86
N GLN A 36 8.85 -17.01 -4.42
CA GLN A 36 8.48 -17.34 -5.79
C GLN A 36 6.96 -17.35 -5.95
N ASP A 37 6.22 -17.89 -4.98
CA ASP A 37 4.75 -17.88 -4.99
C ASP A 37 4.18 -16.45 -4.94
N VAL A 38 4.78 -15.57 -4.12
CA VAL A 38 4.40 -14.15 -4.05
C VAL A 38 4.63 -13.44 -5.38
N LEU A 39 5.77 -13.66 -6.02
CA LEU A 39 6.09 -13.07 -7.32
C LEU A 39 5.17 -13.61 -8.44
N ALA A 40 4.88 -14.91 -8.43
CA ALA A 40 4.00 -15.54 -9.39
C ALA A 40 2.54 -15.04 -9.27
N HIS A 41 2.07 -14.75 -8.05
CA HIS A 41 0.68 -14.41 -7.80
C HIS A 41 0.32 -13.02 -8.37
N PRO A 42 -0.57 -12.90 -9.38
CA PRO A 42 -0.81 -11.62 -10.05
C PRO A 42 -1.51 -10.60 -9.14
N ASP A 43 -2.37 -11.06 -8.22
CA ASP A 43 -3.20 -10.18 -7.38
C ASP A 43 -2.46 -9.51 -6.22
N LEU A 44 -1.15 -9.77 -6.04
CA LEU A 44 -0.35 -9.17 -4.98
C LEU A 44 0.29 -7.86 -5.42
N ILE A 45 0.32 -6.88 -4.51
CA ILE A 45 0.97 -5.59 -4.70
C ILE A 45 2.21 -5.54 -3.80
N LEU A 46 3.36 -5.25 -4.40
CA LEU A 46 4.61 -5.05 -3.68
C LEU A 46 4.81 -3.56 -3.44
N ALA A 47 5.08 -3.18 -2.20
CA ALA A 47 5.37 -1.80 -1.83
C ALA A 47 6.69 -1.74 -1.08
N VAL A 48 7.65 -1.00 -1.63
CA VAL A 48 8.96 -0.82 -1.00
C VAL A 48 8.85 0.27 0.07
N ARG A 49 9.48 0.01 1.20
CA ARG A 49 9.65 0.91 2.34
C ARG A 49 11.14 1.05 2.61
N ARG A 50 11.51 1.74 3.68
CA ARG A 50 12.91 1.79 4.13
C ARG A 50 13.36 0.40 4.60
N GLU A 51 14.25 -0.25 3.85
CA GLU A 51 14.77 -1.59 4.13
C GLU A 51 13.68 -2.65 4.39
N ALA A 52 12.52 -2.50 3.73
CA ALA A 52 11.45 -3.49 3.81
C ALA A 52 10.63 -3.54 2.51
N VAL A 53 10.07 -4.70 2.21
CA VAL A 53 9.08 -4.89 1.15
C VAL A 53 7.79 -5.39 1.79
N ASN A 54 6.73 -4.61 1.69
CA ASN A 54 5.41 -5.04 2.12
C ASN A 54 4.67 -5.68 0.94
N VAL A 55 4.06 -6.83 1.20
CA VAL A 55 3.23 -7.57 0.25
C VAL A 55 1.78 -7.38 0.65
N TYR A 56 1.00 -6.72 -0.22
CA TYR A 56 -0.38 -6.38 0.04
C TYR A 56 -1.35 -7.19 -0.81
N HIS A 57 -2.50 -7.50 -0.22
CA HIS A 57 -3.68 -8.02 -0.89
C HIS A 57 -4.93 -7.37 -0.31
N ARG A 58 -5.67 -6.60 -1.12
CA ARG A 58 -6.91 -5.93 -0.69
C ARG A 58 -6.73 -5.08 0.56
N GLY A 59 -5.62 -4.33 0.61
CA GLY A 59 -5.24 -3.47 1.72
C GLY A 59 -4.80 -4.19 3.01
N ALA A 60 -4.72 -5.53 2.99
CA ALA A 60 -4.12 -6.33 4.06
C ALA A 60 -2.62 -6.54 3.80
N SER A 61 -1.78 -6.33 4.81
CA SER A 61 -0.35 -6.62 4.73
C SER A 61 -0.12 -8.12 4.99
N ILE A 62 0.02 -8.89 3.90
CA ILE A 62 0.20 -10.34 3.94
C ILE A 62 1.59 -10.68 4.47
N PHE A 63 2.61 -10.00 3.95
CA PHE A 63 3.97 -10.09 4.47
C PHE A 63 4.59 -8.71 4.65
N ARG A 64 5.37 -8.55 5.70
CA ARG A 64 6.43 -7.56 5.81
C ARG A 64 7.75 -8.29 5.65
N VAL A 65 8.47 -8.04 4.57
CA VAL A 65 9.75 -8.68 4.25
C VAL A 65 10.88 -7.73 4.62
N THR A 66 11.84 -8.20 5.42
CA THR A 66 12.99 -7.43 5.91
C THR A 66 14.29 -8.21 5.72
N PHE A 67 15.43 -7.56 5.98
CA PHE A 67 16.76 -8.14 5.82
C PHE A 67 17.65 -8.02 7.07
N PRO A 68 17.19 -8.49 8.24
CA PRO A 68 18.00 -8.47 9.44
C PRO A 68 19.23 -9.36 9.27
N ASN A 69 20.41 -8.85 9.63
CA ASN A 69 21.66 -9.62 9.71
C ASN A 69 21.99 -10.42 8.43
N GLY A 70 21.66 -9.87 7.26
CA GLY A 70 21.97 -10.51 5.97
C GLY A 70 21.01 -11.63 5.56
N THR A 71 19.86 -11.79 6.22
CA THR A 71 18.89 -12.86 5.93
C THR A 71 17.53 -12.28 5.58
N VAL A 72 16.97 -12.69 4.44
CA VAL A 72 15.59 -12.32 4.06
C VAL A 72 14.60 -13.00 4.99
N THR A 73 13.83 -12.22 5.72
CA THR A 73 12.83 -12.69 6.70
C THR A 73 11.47 -12.11 6.36
N ALA A 74 10.40 -12.91 6.42
CA ALA A 74 9.03 -12.47 6.21
C ALA A 74 8.21 -12.63 7.48
N GLU A 75 7.55 -11.55 7.90
CA GLU A 75 6.61 -11.52 9.03
C GLU A 75 5.18 -11.44 8.51
N THR A 76 4.23 -12.06 9.21
CA THR A 76 2.80 -12.00 8.89
C THR A 76 1.96 -11.94 10.16
N HIS A 77 0.74 -11.42 10.06
CA HIS A 77 -0.20 -11.45 11.17
C HIS A 77 -0.82 -12.84 11.32
N ALA A 78 -0.89 -13.34 12.56
CA ALA A 78 -1.44 -14.67 12.88
C ALA A 78 -2.87 -14.88 12.35
N LYS A 79 -3.68 -13.82 12.25
CA LYS A 79 -5.06 -13.86 11.72
C LYS A 79 -5.13 -14.36 10.27
N TYR A 80 -4.06 -14.22 9.49
CA TYR A 80 -3.98 -14.74 8.11
C TYR A 80 -3.56 -16.20 8.04
N LEU A 81 -3.07 -16.79 9.13
CA LEU A 81 -2.66 -18.20 9.18
C LEU A 81 -3.84 -19.17 9.45
N LEU A 82 -5.05 -18.64 9.68
CA LEU A 82 -6.25 -19.45 9.89
C LEU A 82 -6.63 -20.22 8.62
N ARG A 83 -6.68 -21.54 8.72
CA ARG A 83 -7.10 -22.43 7.64
C ARG A 83 -8.59 -22.25 7.38
N GLN A 84 -8.95 -21.95 6.13
CA GLN A 84 -10.33 -21.64 5.74
C GLN A 84 -11.18 -22.90 5.47
N ARG A 85 -10.95 -23.98 6.23
CA ARG A 85 -11.73 -25.23 6.13
C ARG A 85 -13.04 -25.04 6.89
N GLN A 86 -14.15 -24.95 6.17
CA GLN A 86 -15.48 -24.84 6.77
C GLN A 86 -15.86 -26.15 7.46
N THR A 87 -15.54 -26.25 8.75
CA THR A 87 -15.94 -27.38 9.60
C THR A 87 -16.72 -26.83 10.78
N THR A 88 -17.94 -27.34 10.99
CA THR A 88 -18.74 -26.99 12.16
C THR A 88 -18.17 -27.73 13.36
N VAL A 89 -17.71 -26.99 14.36
CA VAL A 89 -17.19 -27.53 15.61
C VAL A 89 -18.27 -27.45 16.68
N ARG A 90 -18.42 -28.52 17.47
CA ARG A 90 -19.34 -28.52 18.62
C ARG A 90 -18.68 -27.85 19.82
N LEU A 91 -19.44 -27.00 20.51
CA LEU A 91 -19.14 -26.54 21.86
C LEU A 91 -19.59 -27.63 22.82
N ASP A 92 -18.68 -28.15 23.63
CA ASP A 92 -19.00 -29.15 24.64
C ASP A 92 -19.61 -28.50 25.91
N PRO A 93 -20.26 -29.28 26.80
CA PRO A 93 -20.84 -28.75 28.03
C PRO A 93 -19.83 -28.16 29.03
N ALA A 94 -18.54 -28.44 28.89
CA ALA A 94 -17.47 -27.87 29.70
C ALA A 94 -16.93 -26.55 29.12
N GLY A 95 -17.43 -26.12 27.96
CA GLY A 95 -17.05 -24.89 27.28
C GLY A 95 -15.89 -25.04 26.28
N GLY A 96 -15.45 -26.27 25.99
CA GLY A 96 -14.42 -26.56 25.01
C GLY A 96 -14.95 -26.63 23.57
N PHE A 97 -14.13 -26.28 22.60
CA PHE A 97 -14.42 -26.56 21.19
C PHE A 97 -13.71 -27.84 20.76
N GLY A 98 -14.45 -28.78 20.17
CA GLY A 98 -13.91 -30.06 19.65
C GLY A 98 -13.10 -29.92 18.36
N ILE A 99 -12.09 -29.04 18.34
CA ILE A 99 -11.17 -28.82 17.22
C ILE A 99 -9.73 -29.05 17.66
N ASP A 100 -8.93 -29.68 16.82
CA ASP A 100 -7.48 -29.73 16.99
C ASP A 100 -6.88 -28.37 16.56
N PRO A 101 -6.27 -27.59 17.46
CA PRO A 101 -5.67 -26.29 17.10
C PRO A 101 -4.60 -26.39 16.01
N ALA A 102 -3.83 -27.49 15.97
CA ALA A 102 -2.81 -27.71 14.94
C ALA A 102 -3.43 -27.93 13.54
N SER A 103 -4.69 -28.36 13.50
CA SER A 103 -5.44 -28.49 12.25
C SER A 103 -6.06 -27.17 11.75
N ALA A 104 -6.13 -26.15 12.62
CA ALA A 104 -6.83 -24.89 12.37
C ALA A 104 -5.91 -23.76 11.87
N VAL A 105 -4.60 -23.84 12.12
CA VAL A 105 -3.63 -22.78 11.81
C VAL A 105 -2.47 -23.35 11.01
N TRP A 106 -1.96 -22.59 10.04
CA TRP A 106 -0.68 -22.86 9.38
C TRP A 106 0.49 -22.55 10.31
N THR A 107 1.32 -23.56 10.60
CA THR A 107 2.60 -23.39 11.33
C THR A 107 3.80 -23.29 10.40
N ASP A 108 3.66 -23.76 9.17
CA ASP A 108 4.72 -23.85 8.17
C ASP A 108 4.17 -23.44 6.80
N TYR A 109 5.02 -22.83 5.98
CA TYR A 109 4.69 -22.50 4.60
C TYR A 109 4.84 -23.74 3.72
N ALA A 110 3.72 -24.34 3.31
CA ALA A 110 3.66 -25.59 2.57
C ALA A 110 3.33 -25.37 1.07
N GLY A 111 3.97 -24.35 0.47
CA GLY A 111 3.82 -24.01 -0.94
C GLY A 111 2.58 -23.15 -1.25
N PRO A 112 2.16 -23.07 -2.53
CA PRO A 112 1.16 -22.12 -3.01
C PRO A 112 -0.20 -22.19 -2.30
N ALA A 113 -0.57 -23.37 -1.80
CA ALA A 113 -1.82 -23.56 -1.09
C ALA A 113 -1.87 -22.77 0.24
N THR A 114 -0.73 -22.61 0.92
CA THR A 114 -0.64 -21.79 2.13
C THR A 114 -0.94 -20.34 1.80
N LEU A 115 -0.28 -19.78 0.78
CA LEU A 115 -0.54 -18.41 0.33
C LEU A 115 -2.02 -18.22 -0.06
N ALA A 116 -2.59 -19.14 -0.85
CA ALA A 116 -3.99 -19.06 -1.25
C ALA A 116 -4.98 -19.04 -0.06
N GLU A 117 -4.68 -19.74 1.04
CA GLU A 117 -5.46 -19.65 2.28
C GLU A 117 -5.26 -18.33 3.02
N MET A 118 -4.02 -17.83 3.10
CA MET A 118 -3.73 -16.52 3.68
C MET A 118 -4.48 -15.40 2.95
N LEU A 119 -4.52 -15.43 1.61
CA LEU A 119 -5.23 -14.45 0.81
C LEU A 119 -6.76 -14.52 0.99
N ARG A 120 -7.30 -15.72 1.20
CA ARG A 120 -8.72 -15.91 1.52
C ARG A 120 -9.05 -15.37 2.91
N ALA A 121 -8.23 -15.68 3.91
CA ALA A 121 -8.39 -15.16 5.27
C ALA A 121 -8.31 -13.62 5.28
N ALA A 122 -7.32 -13.04 4.59
CA ALA A 122 -7.19 -11.60 4.43
C ALA A 122 -8.41 -10.97 3.73
N SER A 123 -8.93 -11.62 2.68
CA SER A 123 -10.12 -11.13 1.96
C SER A 123 -11.37 -11.10 2.83
N ALA A 124 -11.55 -12.08 3.72
CA ALA A 124 -12.69 -12.14 4.63
C ALA A 124 -12.67 -11.00 5.67
N LEU A 125 -11.49 -10.44 5.95
CA LEU A 125 -11.28 -9.33 6.85
C LEU A 125 -11.23 -7.97 6.13
N ALA A 126 -11.18 -7.96 4.79
CA ALA A 126 -11.03 -6.73 4.03
C ALA A 126 -12.37 -5.98 3.91
N GLY A 127 -12.38 -4.71 4.34
CA GLY A 127 -13.51 -3.81 4.13
C GLY A 127 -13.77 -3.51 2.65
N LEU A 128 -14.98 -2.97 2.37
CA LEU A 128 -15.41 -2.61 1.01
C LEU A 128 -14.51 -1.56 0.35
N GLU A 129 -13.98 -0.60 1.15
CA GLU A 129 -13.11 0.46 0.65
C GLU A 129 -11.78 -0.11 0.16
N LYS A 130 -11.05 -0.82 1.01
CA LYS A 130 -9.79 -1.49 0.62
C LYS A 130 -9.97 -2.47 -0.54
N THR A 131 -11.07 -3.24 -0.53
CA THR A 131 -11.38 -4.17 -1.61
C THR A 131 -11.64 -3.45 -2.94
N GLY A 132 -12.39 -2.35 -2.92
CA GLY A 132 -12.67 -1.58 -4.12
C GLY A 132 -11.43 -0.83 -4.64
N LEU A 133 -10.62 -0.27 -3.74
CA LEU A 133 -9.34 0.35 -4.09
C LEU A 133 -8.40 -0.65 -4.76
N HIS A 134 -8.27 -1.87 -4.21
CA HIS A 134 -7.45 -2.93 -4.81
C HIS A 134 -7.85 -3.26 -6.25
N ARG A 135 -9.15 -3.27 -6.56
CA ARG A 135 -9.62 -3.46 -7.94
C ARG A 135 -9.19 -2.33 -8.87
N LEU A 136 -9.14 -1.08 -8.39
CA LEU A 136 -8.63 0.05 -9.17
C LEU A 136 -7.13 -0.08 -9.40
N LEU A 137 -6.38 -0.48 -8.36
CA LEU A 137 -4.93 -0.65 -8.40
C LEU A 137 -4.50 -1.70 -9.44
N ARG A 138 -5.24 -2.81 -9.55
CA ARG A 138 -4.92 -3.93 -10.45
C ARG A 138 -4.82 -3.53 -11.93
N ASN A 139 -5.53 -2.47 -12.34
CA ASN A 139 -5.54 -2.01 -13.73
C ASN A 139 -4.70 -0.74 -13.95
N ALA A 140 -4.07 -0.21 -12.90
CA ALA A 140 -3.39 1.08 -12.93
C ALA A 140 -1.87 0.90 -13.04
N THR A 141 -1.39 0.77 -14.27
CA THR A 141 0.04 0.54 -14.57
C THR A 141 0.97 1.67 -14.10
N ASN A 142 0.44 2.88 -13.93
CA ASN A 142 1.21 4.04 -13.50
C ASN A 142 1.31 4.22 -11.99
N VAL A 143 0.68 3.35 -11.20
CA VAL A 143 0.84 3.35 -9.74
C VAL A 143 2.21 2.80 -9.37
N ILE A 144 2.91 3.47 -8.46
CA ILE A 144 4.24 3.10 -8.00
C ILE A 144 4.33 2.89 -6.49
N ASP A 145 3.35 3.35 -5.71
CA ASP A 145 3.31 3.09 -4.27
C ASP A 145 1.87 3.13 -3.76
N VAL A 146 1.64 2.46 -2.63
CA VAL A 146 0.36 2.36 -1.94
C VAL A 146 0.59 2.45 -0.43
N GLU A 147 -0.43 2.78 0.37
CA GLU A 147 -0.34 2.78 1.86
C GLU A 147 0.85 3.63 2.38
N ILE A 148 0.83 4.92 2.06
CA ILE A 148 1.97 5.83 2.12
C ILE A 148 1.91 6.68 3.38
N ALA A 149 2.77 6.38 4.35
CA ALA A 149 3.08 7.32 5.43
C ALA A 149 4.00 8.44 4.87
N LEU A 150 3.64 9.71 5.08
CA LEU A 150 4.45 10.84 4.62
C LEU A 150 5.57 11.23 5.60
N THR A 151 5.35 11.04 6.89
CA THR A 151 6.35 11.30 7.92
C THR A 151 7.27 10.09 8.09
N GLY A 152 8.55 10.29 7.81
CA GLY A 152 9.58 9.36 8.26
C GLY A 152 9.79 9.57 9.75
N SER A 153 9.74 8.50 10.54
CA SER A 153 10.13 8.48 11.95
C SER A 153 11.39 9.32 12.15
N THR A 154 11.27 10.41 12.91
CA THR A 154 12.36 11.34 13.22
C THR A 154 13.51 10.57 13.89
N PRO A 155 14.74 10.61 13.36
CA PRO A 155 15.89 10.09 14.09
C PRO A 155 16.30 11.13 15.14
N GLY A 156 15.81 11.00 16.38
CA GLY A 156 16.28 11.84 17.48
C GLY A 156 15.25 12.07 18.59
N ASN A 157 14.97 11.04 19.38
CA ASN A 157 14.80 11.26 20.82
C ASN A 157 15.18 9.98 21.56
N THR A 158 16.46 9.90 21.94
CA THR A 158 16.97 8.91 22.88
C THR A 158 16.35 9.17 24.25
N THR A 159 15.30 8.42 24.57
CA THR A 159 14.95 8.15 25.97
C THR A 159 14.92 6.64 26.12
N THR A 160 15.84 6.15 26.96
CA THR A 160 16.01 4.77 27.37
C THR A 160 14.73 4.17 27.92
N GLY A 161 14.24 3.09 27.31
CA GLY A 161 13.20 2.23 27.89
C GLY A 161 12.38 1.47 26.84
N ASN A 162 12.74 0.21 26.60
CA ASN A 162 11.89 -0.93 26.18
C ASN A 162 10.61 -0.70 25.34
N ASP A 163 10.66 0.07 24.25
CA ASP A 163 9.57 0.14 23.25
C ASP A 163 10.07 -0.27 21.85
N GLU A 164 10.45 -1.54 21.69
CA GLU A 164 10.59 -2.17 20.38
C GLU A 164 9.29 -2.89 20.00
N HIS A 165 8.29 -2.13 19.57
CA HIS A 165 7.26 -2.56 18.62
C HIS A 165 6.94 -1.33 17.75
N ASN A 166 7.75 -1.13 16.71
CA ASN A 166 7.45 -0.15 15.67
C ASN A 166 6.08 -0.48 15.08
N ASN A 167 5.13 0.41 15.34
CA ASN A 167 3.71 0.28 15.07
C ASN A 167 3.37 0.45 13.56
N GLU A 168 4.23 -0.08 12.68
CA GLU A 168 4.01 -0.15 11.24
C GLU A 168 3.11 -1.36 10.92
N GLY A 169 1.87 -1.34 11.39
CA GLY A 169 0.96 -2.48 11.17
C GLY A 169 -0.39 -2.44 11.88
N VAL A 170 -0.73 -1.38 12.63
CA VAL A 170 -2.07 -1.31 13.26
C VAL A 170 -3.11 -0.97 12.21
N GLU A 171 -3.61 -2.02 11.55
CA GLU A 171 -4.97 -1.97 11.05
C GLU A 171 -5.90 -1.73 12.25
N ALA A 172 -6.69 -0.65 12.19
CA ALA A 172 -7.58 -0.19 13.25
C ALA A 172 -8.75 -1.15 13.58
N ASP A 173 -8.70 -2.42 13.17
CA ASP A 173 -9.74 -3.42 13.43
C ASP A 173 -9.54 -4.21 14.73
N ALA A 174 -8.42 -4.02 15.44
CA ALA A 174 -8.20 -4.67 16.75
C ALA A 174 -8.97 -4.00 17.90
N ALA A 175 -9.58 -2.83 17.69
CA ALA A 175 -10.26 -2.06 18.75
C ALA A 175 -11.65 -2.60 19.15
N LEU A 176 -12.13 -3.70 18.53
CA LEU A 176 -13.44 -4.28 18.84
C LEU A 176 -13.44 -5.34 19.95
N LEU A 177 -12.29 -5.65 20.57
CA LEU A 177 -12.19 -6.76 21.53
C LEU A 177 -11.96 -6.36 22.99
N ASP A 178 -11.79 -5.07 23.31
CA ASP A 178 -11.68 -4.64 24.71
C ASP A 178 -12.63 -3.48 25.02
N GLY A 179 -13.78 -3.81 25.60
CA GLY A 179 -14.85 -2.87 25.98
C GLY A 179 -14.52 -1.98 27.17
N THR A 180 -13.24 -1.75 27.51
CA THR A 180 -12.85 -0.98 28.69
C THR A 180 -11.76 0.07 28.49
N ALA A 181 -11.21 0.24 27.28
CA ALA A 181 -10.22 1.29 27.03
C ALA A 181 -10.89 2.59 26.51
N VAL A 182 -10.90 3.63 27.34
CA VAL A 182 -11.12 5.01 26.88
C VAL A 182 -10.02 5.32 25.87
N ALA A 183 -10.39 5.37 24.59
CA ALA A 183 -9.47 5.69 23.51
C ALA A 183 -8.90 7.10 23.74
N SER A 184 -7.66 7.15 24.23
CA SER A 184 -6.82 8.32 24.02
C SER A 184 -6.70 8.53 22.51
N PRO A 185 -6.72 9.77 21.98
CA PRO A 185 -6.63 10.00 20.55
C PRO A 185 -5.21 9.61 20.10
N THR A 186 -5.01 8.33 19.83
CA THR A 186 -3.84 7.82 19.12
C THR A 186 -3.73 8.63 17.85
N GLN A 187 -2.66 9.40 17.76
CA GLN A 187 -2.28 10.21 16.61
C GLN A 187 -2.36 9.30 15.38
N ARG A 188 -3.50 9.34 14.67
CA ARG A 188 -3.70 8.55 13.45
C ARG A 188 -2.56 8.97 12.54
N GLN A 189 -1.70 8.02 12.20
CA GLN A 189 -0.68 8.26 11.21
C GLN A 189 -1.42 8.54 9.90
N ASP A 190 -1.49 9.80 9.51
CA ASP A 190 -2.15 10.26 8.28
C ASP A 190 -1.40 9.63 7.09
N ARG A 191 -2.05 8.68 6.39
CA ARG A 191 -1.51 7.90 5.28
C ARG A 191 -2.28 8.19 4.00
N LEU A 192 -1.56 8.48 2.93
CA LEU A 192 -2.12 8.56 1.58
C LEU A 192 -2.25 7.17 0.98
N ASP A 193 -3.31 6.93 0.21
CA ASP A 193 -3.61 5.60 -0.30
C ASP A 193 -2.71 5.18 -1.46
N VAL A 194 -2.42 6.10 -2.40
CA VAL A 194 -1.77 5.77 -3.68
C VAL A 194 -0.83 6.87 -4.14
N ALA A 195 0.30 6.51 -4.73
CA ALA A 195 1.12 7.39 -5.55
C ALA A 195 1.26 6.84 -6.97
N SER A 196 1.11 7.72 -7.95
CA SER A 196 1.27 7.40 -9.37
C SER A 196 2.22 8.38 -10.07
N LEU A 197 2.72 7.96 -11.24
CA LEU A 197 3.44 8.82 -12.16
C LEU A 197 2.54 9.25 -13.32
N GLU A 198 2.76 10.45 -13.83
CA GLU A 198 2.12 10.95 -15.05
C GLU A 198 2.99 11.96 -15.80
N GLU A 199 2.75 12.08 -17.10
CA GLU A 199 3.33 13.12 -17.95
C GLU A 199 2.43 14.38 -17.96
N ARG A 200 3.02 15.56 -18.18
CA ARG A 200 2.28 16.84 -18.26
C ARG A 200 2.77 17.73 -19.38
N GLY A 201 2.71 17.25 -20.61
CA GLY A 201 2.99 18.03 -21.82
C GLY A 201 4.47 18.40 -22.04
N ASN A 202 5.25 18.60 -20.97
CA ASN A 202 6.70 18.67 -21.03
C ASN A 202 7.28 17.24 -21.04
N PRO A 203 7.94 16.81 -22.14
CA PRO A 203 8.54 15.48 -22.20
C PRO A 203 9.65 15.32 -21.17
N ASP A 204 10.39 16.35 -20.77
CA ASP A 204 11.53 16.16 -19.87
C ASP A 204 11.12 15.98 -18.41
N GLU A 205 9.83 16.05 -18.09
CA GLU A 205 9.30 15.98 -16.73
C GLU A 205 8.34 14.79 -16.51
N ALA A 206 8.45 14.20 -15.34
CA ALA A 206 7.46 13.27 -14.80
C ALA A 206 6.89 13.84 -13.50
N TRP A 207 5.61 13.62 -13.25
CA TRP A 207 4.93 14.13 -12.06
C TRP A 207 4.52 12.98 -11.15
N LEU A 208 5.01 13.02 -9.91
CA LEU A 208 4.56 12.22 -8.79
C LEU A 208 3.26 12.81 -8.24
N VAL A 209 2.19 12.03 -8.32
CA VAL A 209 0.85 12.44 -7.90
C VAL A 209 0.34 11.50 -6.83
N PHE A 210 -0.16 12.09 -5.74
CA PHE A 210 -0.74 11.36 -4.63
C PHE A 210 -2.26 11.36 -4.71
N HIS A 211 -2.88 10.28 -4.23
CA HIS A 211 -4.31 10.09 -4.24
C HIS A 211 -4.79 9.57 -2.90
N GLU A 212 -5.91 10.12 -2.44
CA GLU A 212 -6.74 9.61 -1.35
C GLU A 212 -7.97 8.98 -1.99
N ALA A 213 -8.34 7.78 -1.59
CA ALA A 213 -9.42 7.01 -2.20
C ALA A 213 -10.52 6.74 -1.17
N LYS A 214 -11.78 7.04 -1.53
CA LYS A 214 -12.93 6.87 -0.64
C LYS A 214 -14.05 6.13 -1.37
N ILE A 215 -14.72 5.22 -0.66
CA ILE A 215 -16.01 4.73 -1.14
C ILE A 215 -17.03 5.86 -1.11
N ALA A 216 -17.97 5.88 -2.04
CA ALA A 216 -19.02 6.89 -2.08
C ALA A 216 -19.89 6.89 -0.82
N ALA A 217 -20.00 5.75 -0.13
CA ALA A 217 -20.68 5.66 1.15
C ALA A 217 -19.93 6.37 2.31
N ASN A 218 -18.65 6.71 2.14
CA ASN A 218 -17.82 7.26 3.21
C ASN A 218 -18.39 8.59 3.73
N PRO A 219 -18.70 8.70 5.04
CA PRO A 219 -19.31 9.90 5.62
C PRO A 219 -18.42 11.14 5.55
N GLU A 220 -17.10 11.01 5.46
CA GLU A 220 -16.14 12.13 5.40
C GLU A 220 -16.31 12.98 4.12
N LEU A 221 -16.92 12.41 3.08
CA LEU A 221 -17.29 13.11 1.84
C LEU A 221 -18.46 14.09 2.03
N ARG A 222 -19.12 14.06 3.18
CA ARG A 222 -20.37 14.77 3.44
C ARG A 222 -20.21 15.70 4.63
N ALA A 223 -20.92 16.81 4.57
CA ALA A 223 -21.17 17.69 5.71
C ALA A 223 -22.46 18.48 5.47
N ALA A 224 -23.05 19.01 6.55
CA ALA A 224 -24.09 20.02 6.45
C ALA A 224 -23.62 21.22 5.59
N PRO A 225 -24.53 21.99 4.98
CA PRO A 225 -24.17 23.10 4.08
C PRO A 225 -23.19 24.12 4.67
N ASP A 226 -23.28 24.38 5.98
CA ASP A 226 -22.46 25.38 6.68
C ASP A 226 -21.17 24.81 7.30
N ASN A 227 -20.94 23.49 7.18
CA ASN A 227 -19.79 22.81 7.77
C ASN A 227 -18.81 22.34 6.69
N VAL A 228 -17.52 22.34 7.03
CA VAL A 228 -16.46 21.80 6.17
C VAL A 228 -16.48 20.26 6.24
N PRO A 229 -16.55 19.53 5.11
CA PRO A 229 -16.37 18.08 5.10
C PRO A 229 -14.99 17.67 5.61
N ALA A 230 -14.91 16.63 6.46
CA ALA A 230 -13.66 16.18 7.08
C ALA A 230 -12.56 15.86 6.05
N ILE A 231 -12.94 15.37 4.86
CA ILE A 231 -12.00 15.09 3.77
C ILE A 231 -11.25 16.34 3.29
N VAL A 232 -11.85 17.52 3.38
CA VAL A 232 -11.21 18.79 2.97
C VAL A 232 -10.03 19.10 3.88
N GLU A 233 -10.23 19.00 5.20
CA GLU A 233 -9.17 19.24 6.19
C GLU A 233 -8.05 18.22 6.06
N GLN A 234 -8.40 16.96 5.80
CA GLN A 234 -7.42 15.89 5.57
C GLN A 234 -6.56 16.19 4.32
N VAL A 235 -7.18 16.52 3.19
CA VAL A 235 -6.46 16.86 1.95
C VAL A 235 -5.61 18.13 2.11
N ALA A 236 -6.06 19.10 2.91
CA ALA A 236 -5.27 20.28 3.23
C ALA A 236 -3.97 19.93 3.99
N ARG A 237 -4.04 19.08 5.02
CA ARG A 237 -2.84 18.61 5.76
C ARG A 237 -1.87 17.84 4.88
N TYR A 238 -2.39 17.00 3.98
CA TYR A 238 -1.56 16.34 2.98
C TYR A 238 -0.89 17.34 2.04
N THR A 239 -1.63 18.33 1.56
CA THR A 239 -1.08 19.36 0.65
C THR A 239 0.09 20.11 1.29
N GLU A 240 -0.05 20.51 2.56
CA GLU A 240 1.01 21.16 3.31
C GLU A 240 2.25 20.26 3.44
N THR A 241 2.03 18.99 3.79
CA THR A 241 3.13 18.02 3.97
C THR A 241 3.83 17.71 2.65
N LEU A 242 3.09 17.48 1.56
CA LEU A 242 3.66 17.23 0.24
C LEU A 242 4.47 18.43 -0.27
N THR A 243 3.99 19.64 -0.01
CA THR A 243 4.71 20.88 -0.37
C THR A 243 6.02 20.98 0.41
N ARG A 244 5.97 20.78 1.73
CA ARG A 244 7.14 20.87 2.61
C ARG A 244 8.19 19.79 2.31
N GLU A 245 7.75 18.59 1.98
CA GLU A 245 8.62 17.41 1.82
C GLU A 245 9.00 17.13 0.36
N ALA A 246 8.68 18.02 -0.58
CA ALA A 246 8.76 17.77 -2.02
C ALA A 246 10.14 17.25 -2.48
N ASP A 247 11.23 17.90 -2.07
CA ASP A 247 12.59 17.49 -2.48
C ASP A 247 12.98 16.12 -1.93
N ARG A 248 12.63 15.85 -0.66
CA ARG A 248 12.87 14.54 -0.03
C ARG A 248 12.05 13.44 -0.72
N LEU A 249 10.81 13.75 -1.10
CA LEU A 249 9.93 12.85 -1.83
C LEU A 249 10.49 12.56 -3.23
N VAL A 250 10.96 13.57 -3.98
CA VAL A 250 11.61 13.37 -5.29
C VAL A 250 12.77 12.39 -5.19
N ALA A 251 13.70 12.62 -4.28
CA ALA A 251 14.86 11.74 -4.10
C ALA A 251 14.43 10.31 -3.69
N GLY A 252 13.49 10.21 -2.75
CA GLY A 252 12.96 8.92 -2.29
C GLY A 252 12.24 8.13 -3.38
N TYR A 253 11.39 8.78 -4.17
CA TYR A 253 10.62 8.13 -5.22
C TYR A 253 11.45 7.81 -6.47
N GLN A 254 12.55 8.54 -6.72
CA GLN A 254 13.50 8.16 -7.75
C GLN A 254 14.20 6.83 -7.39
N ALA A 255 14.67 6.69 -6.15
CA ALA A 255 15.26 5.43 -5.66
C ALA A 255 14.23 4.28 -5.67
N LEU A 256 13.01 4.55 -5.21
CA LEU A 256 11.90 3.60 -5.29
C LEU A 256 11.70 3.07 -6.72
N CYS A 257 11.72 3.95 -7.73
CA CYS A 257 11.55 3.53 -9.13
C CYS A 257 12.68 2.57 -9.59
N GLN A 258 13.89 2.72 -9.05
CA GLN A 258 15.00 1.79 -9.34
C GLN A 258 14.73 0.41 -8.76
N ASP A 259 14.32 0.34 -7.49
CA ASP A 259 13.98 -0.92 -6.83
C ASP A 259 12.78 -1.61 -7.48
N LEU A 260 11.73 -0.85 -7.81
CA LEU A 260 10.55 -1.37 -8.51
C LEU A 260 10.91 -1.92 -9.89
N THR A 261 11.83 -1.29 -10.62
CA THR A 261 12.28 -1.79 -11.93
C THR A 261 12.94 -3.17 -11.79
N ARG A 262 13.75 -3.37 -10.73
CA ARG A 262 14.37 -4.67 -10.45
C ARG A 262 13.35 -5.72 -10.01
N LEU A 263 12.45 -5.35 -9.09
CA LEU A 263 11.39 -6.23 -8.60
C LEU A 263 10.42 -6.65 -9.73
N ASP A 264 10.06 -5.74 -10.63
CA ASP A 264 9.20 -6.05 -11.78
C ASP A 264 9.89 -7.01 -12.74
N ALA A 265 11.17 -6.80 -13.04
CA ALA A 265 11.95 -7.70 -13.89
C ALA A 265 12.04 -9.11 -13.26
N LEU A 266 12.22 -9.19 -11.93
CA LEU A 266 12.20 -10.43 -11.19
C LEU A 266 10.83 -11.11 -11.27
N ARG A 267 9.76 -10.34 -11.07
CA ARG A 267 8.38 -10.82 -11.15
C ARG A 267 8.04 -11.39 -12.52
N GLN A 268 8.39 -10.68 -13.59
CA GLN A 268 8.16 -11.11 -14.98
C GLN A 268 8.89 -12.42 -15.30
N ARG A 269 10.13 -12.58 -14.83
CA ARG A 269 10.91 -13.81 -14.99
C ARG A 269 10.25 -15.02 -14.33
N VAL A 270 9.80 -14.84 -13.08
CA VAL A 270 9.10 -15.89 -12.33
C VAL A 270 7.77 -16.22 -13.01
N GLN A 271 6.96 -15.22 -13.34
CA GLN A 271 5.66 -15.40 -14.01
C GLN A 271 5.78 -16.14 -15.36
N GLY A 272 6.82 -15.82 -16.14
CA GLY A 272 7.11 -16.50 -17.40
C GLY A 272 7.48 -17.98 -17.23
N THR A 273 8.15 -18.33 -16.12
CA THR A 273 8.55 -19.71 -15.81
C THR A 273 7.40 -20.52 -15.24
N THR A 274 6.51 -19.89 -14.47
CA THR A 274 5.34 -20.55 -13.85
C THR A 274 4.11 -20.59 -14.76
N GLY A 275 4.22 -20.12 -16.01
CA GLY A 275 3.15 -20.19 -17.01
C GLY A 275 1.95 -19.29 -16.73
N VAL A 276 2.16 -18.14 -16.07
CA VAL A 276 1.09 -17.14 -15.86
C VAL A 276 0.63 -16.61 -17.23
N SER A 277 -0.68 -16.45 -17.40
CA SER A 277 -1.26 -16.00 -18.66
C SER A 277 -0.74 -14.59 -19.03
N GLU A 278 -0.61 -14.30 -20.34
CA GLU A 278 -0.13 -12.98 -20.77
C GLU A 278 -1.00 -11.81 -20.26
N ALA A 279 -2.31 -12.07 -20.11
CA ALA A 279 -3.28 -11.10 -19.60
C ALA A 279 -3.10 -10.80 -18.10
N ASP A 280 -2.49 -11.72 -17.35
CA ASP A 280 -2.24 -11.59 -15.90
C ASP A 280 -0.82 -11.12 -15.56
N LEU A 281 0.03 -10.92 -16.58
CA LEU A 281 1.39 -10.44 -16.38
C LEU A 281 1.40 -9.05 -15.78
N TRP A 282 2.23 -8.85 -14.78
CA TRP A 282 2.41 -7.54 -14.17
C TRP A 282 3.15 -6.60 -15.13
N ARG A 283 2.51 -5.47 -15.47
CA ARG A 283 3.07 -4.45 -16.36
C ARG A 283 3.02 -3.08 -15.68
N ARG A 284 4.19 -2.50 -15.43
CA ARG A 284 4.32 -1.11 -14.99
C ARG A 284 4.46 -0.19 -16.19
N ASP A 285 3.97 1.03 -16.06
CA ASP A 285 4.16 2.11 -17.03
C ASP A 285 5.67 2.36 -17.25
N PRO A 286 6.15 2.42 -18.51
CA PRO A 286 7.55 2.70 -18.83
C PRO A 286 8.13 3.95 -18.17
N LEU A 287 7.28 4.94 -17.84
CA LEU A 287 7.70 6.19 -17.20
C LEU A 287 8.46 5.95 -15.88
N ALA A 288 8.12 4.89 -15.13
CA ALA A 288 8.84 4.52 -13.91
C ALA A 288 10.31 4.17 -14.20
N ALA A 289 10.57 3.41 -15.27
CA ALA A 289 11.93 3.04 -15.66
C ALA A 289 12.71 4.25 -16.21
N GLU A 290 12.03 5.23 -16.81
CA GLU A 290 12.65 6.49 -17.26
C GLU A 290 13.05 7.38 -16.09
N VAL A 291 12.18 7.51 -15.08
CA VAL A 291 12.48 8.19 -13.81
C VAL A 291 13.64 7.50 -13.08
N ALA A 292 13.62 6.17 -12.98
CA ALA A 292 14.69 5.38 -12.35
C ALA A 292 16.08 5.68 -12.96
N LYS A 293 16.12 5.86 -14.28
CA LYS A 293 17.33 6.17 -15.07
C LYS A 293 17.69 7.66 -15.10
N GLY A 294 16.91 8.53 -14.45
CA GLY A 294 17.10 9.97 -14.49
C GLY A 294 16.82 10.62 -15.85
N LYS A 295 16.09 9.94 -16.74
CA LYS A 295 15.71 10.48 -18.06
C LYS A 295 14.59 11.52 -17.99
N ARG A 296 13.82 11.51 -16.91
CA ARG A 296 12.77 12.48 -16.62
C ARG A 296 13.09 13.16 -15.30
N CYS A 297 12.97 14.48 -15.27
CA CYS A 297 13.02 15.25 -14.03
C CYS A 297 11.72 14.99 -13.25
N LEU A 298 11.82 14.32 -12.10
CA LEU A 298 10.67 14.02 -11.27
C LEU A 298 10.25 15.27 -10.46
N ARG A 299 8.96 15.59 -10.49
CA ARG A 299 8.32 16.69 -9.76
C ARG A 299 7.23 16.14 -8.85
N VAL A 300 6.99 16.75 -7.69
CA VAL A 300 5.81 16.44 -6.86
C VAL A 300 4.65 17.35 -7.24
N ASP A 301 3.47 16.78 -7.48
CA ASP A 301 2.22 17.54 -7.41
C ASP A 301 1.81 17.67 -5.93
N PRO A 302 1.84 18.88 -5.36
CA PRO A 302 1.51 19.06 -3.96
C PRO A 302 0.03 18.87 -3.67
N ARG A 303 -0.86 18.81 -4.68
CA ARG A 303 -2.31 18.69 -4.49
C ARG A 303 -2.75 17.22 -4.65
N PRO A 304 -3.05 16.49 -3.55
CA PRO A 304 -3.59 15.15 -3.67
C PRO A 304 -4.92 15.14 -4.42
N ARG A 305 -5.20 14.06 -5.12
CA ARG A 305 -6.48 13.84 -5.79
C ARG A 305 -7.38 12.96 -4.95
N LEU A 306 -8.65 13.33 -4.85
CA LEU A 306 -9.65 12.52 -4.19
C LEU A 306 -10.31 11.59 -5.21
N VAL A 307 -10.06 10.29 -5.10
CA VAL A 307 -10.69 9.25 -5.93
C VAL A 307 -11.92 8.71 -5.20
N VAL A 308 -13.10 8.94 -5.76
CA VAL A 308 -14.36 8.42 -5.20
C VAL A 308 -14.88 7.29 -6.07
N PHE A 309 -15.26 6.17 -5.46
CA PHE A 309 -15.72 4.96 -6.17
C PHE A 309 -16.83 4.21 -5.41
N GLY A 310 -17.40 3.17 -6.03
CA GLY A 310 -18.45 2.33 -5.45
C GLY A 310 -19.84 2.95 -5.53
N PHE A 311 -20.17 3.57 -6.67
CA PHE A 311 -21.49 4.15 -6.92
C PHE A 311 -21.94 3.93 -8.37
N ASP A 312 -23.25 3.98 -8.59
CA ASP A 312 -23.87 3.92 -9.91
C ASP A 312 -24.25 5.30 -10.48
N ALA A 313 -24.80 5.33 -11.70
CA ALA A 313 -25.20 6.57 -12.38
C ALA A 313 -26.31 7.33 -11.64
N ASN A 314 -27.24 6.62 -10.98
CA ASN A 314 -28.34 7.24 -10.24
C ASN A 314 -27.82 7.96 -9.01
N GLN A 315 -26.91 7.32 -8.27
CA GLN A 315 -26.23 7.93 -7.14
C GLN A 315 -25.42 9.15 -7.60
N ARG A 316 -24.65 9.02 -8.69
CA ARG A 316 -23.86 10.12 -9.28
C ARG A 316 -24.71 11.33 -9.62
N ASN A 317 -25.88 11.12 -10.22
CA ASN A 317 -26.78 12.19 -10.64
C ASN A 317 -27.70 12.70 -9.52
N GLY A 318 -27.65 12.06 -8.35
CA GLY A 318 -28.44 12.42 -7.17
C GLY A 318 -27.62 13.15 -6.11
N ILE A 319 -27.89 12.82 -4.83
CA ILE A 319 -27.31 13.49 -3.66
C ILE A 319 -25.76 13.43 -3.65
N LEU A 320 -25.19 12.29 -4.06
CA LEU A 320 -23.73 12.16 -4.13
C LEU A 320 -23.13 13.18 -5.11
N GLY A 321 -23.74 13.37 -6.29
CA GLY A 321 -23.31 14.39 -7.25
C GLY A 321 -23.27 15.79 -6.66
N GLY A 322 -24.29 16.16 -5.87
CA GLY A 322 -24.31 17.41 -5.13
C GLY A 322 -23.13 17.58 -4.17
N HIS A 323 -22.80 16.52 -3.40
CA HIS A 323 -21.63 16.53 -2.52
C HIS A 323 -20.31 16.62 -3.29
N LEU A 324 -20.14 15.86 -4.37
CA LEU A 324 -18.92 15.90 -5.18
C LEU A 324 -18.73 17.27 -5.86
N ASN A 325 -19.79 17.85 -6.41
CA ASN A 325 -19.76 19.20 -6.97
C ASN A 325 -19.35 20.24 -5.93
N ARG A 326 -19.86 20.13 -4.69
CA ARG A 326 -19.47 21.01 -3.58
C ARG A 326 -17.99 20.88 -3.25
N LEU A 327 -17.42 19.67 -3.24
CA LEU A 327 -15.99 19.46 -3.00
C LEU A 327 -15.11 20.06 -4.11
N GLN A 328 -15.60 20.07 -5.35
CA GLN A 328 -14.88 20.61 -6.51
C GLN A 328 -15.03 22.13 -6.68
N ALA A 329 -16.10 22.73 -6.15
CA ALA A 329 -16.36 24.16 -6.23
C ALA A 329 -15.62 24.94 -5.13
N GLU A 330 -15.57 26.26 -5.29
CA GLU A 330 -15.12 27.17 -4.23
C GLU A 330 -16.04 27.04 -3.00
N PRO A 331 -15.49 27.07 -1.77
CA PRO A 331 -14.10 27.43 -1.43
C PRO A 331 -13.12 26.24 -1.37
N PHE A 332 -13.54 25.02 -1.71
CA PHE A 332 -12.72 23.81 -1.45
C PHE A 332 -11.84 23.43 -2.63
N SER A 333 -12.33 23.54 -3.87
CA SER A 333 -11.56 23.37 -5.10
C SER A 333 -10.71 22.08 -5.14
N LEU A 334 -11.22 20.99 -4.57
CA LEU A 334 -10.54 19.70 -4.53
C LEU A 334 -10.49 19.04 -5.92
N ALA A 335 -9.38 18.38 -6.21
CA ALA A 335 -9.23 17.57 -7.43
C ALA A 335 -9.94 16.22 -7.28
N VAL A 336 -11.25 16.19 -7.53
CA VAL A 336 -12.08 14.97 -7.38
C VAL A 336 -12.16 14.15 -8.69
N ARG A 337 -11.93 12.84 -8.57
CA ARG A 337 -12.08 11.82 -9.61
C ARG A 337 -13.20 10.86 -9.22
N ALA A 338 -14.34 10.96 -9.90
CA ALA A 338 -15.50 10.11 -9.67
C ALA A 338 -15.48 8.90 -10.64
N ILE A 339 -15.17 7.71 -10.12
CA ILE A 339 -14.86 6.51 -10.91
C ILE A 339 -16.07 5.57 -11.11
N GLY A 340 -17.07 5.63 -10.22
CA GLY A 340 -18.20 4.71 -10.23
C GLY A 340 -17.81 3.33 -9.68
N ASN A 341 -18.39 2.25 -10.20
CA ASN A 341 -18.13 0.89 -9.71
C ASN A 341 -16.78 0.33 -10.22
N PRO A 342 -15.83 -0.04 -9.33
CA PRO A 342 -14.55 -0.63 -9.73
C PRO A 342 -14.74 -1.99 -10.40
N GLY A 343 -14.36 -2.09 -11.68
CA GLY A 343 -14.42 -3.32 -12.47
C GLY A 343 -13.19 -3.50 -13.38
N ALA A 344 -13.18 -4.59 -14.15
CA ALA A 344 -12.03 -4.99 -14.99
C ALA A 344 -11.63 -3.96 -16.08
N GLY A 345 -12.49 -2.98 -16.40
CA GLY A 345 -12.22 -1.93 -17.39
C GLY A 345 -11.73 -0.60 -16.80
N THR A 346 -11.56 -0.49 -15.49
CA THR A 346 -11.25 0.79 -14.82
C THR A 346 -9.74 1.04 -14.76
N SER A 347 -9.09 1.26 -15.91
CA SER A 347 -7.62 1.43 -16.00
C SER A 347 -7.09 2.84 -15.70
N ASN A 348 -7.95 3.85 -15.71
CA ASN A 348 -7.55 5.27 -15.68
C ASN A 348 -7.83 5.99 -14.35
N ALA A 349 -8.09 5.25 -13.26
CA ALA A 349 -8.47 5.84 -11.98
C ALA A 349 -7.43 6.84 -11.42
N PHE A 350 -6.15 6.57 -11.66
CA PHE A 350 -5.02 7.35 -11.13
C PHE A 350 -4.25 8.12 -12.22
N ARG A 351 -4.91 8.43 -13.34
CA ARG A 351 -4.38 9.33 -14.40
C ARG A 351 -5.10 10.67 -14.38
N ARG A 352 -4.65 11.64 -15.18
CA ARG A 352 -5.44 12.84 -15.52
C ARG A 352 -6.61 12.50 -16.46
N PRO A 353 -7.72 13.25 -16.41
CA PRO A 353 -8.86 13.05 -17.31
C PRO A 353 -8.47 13.18 -18.77
#